data_AF-A0A916ZYD8-F1
#
_entry.id   AF-A0A916ZYD8-F1
#
_cell.length_a   1.000
_cell.length_b   1.000
_cell.length_c   1.000
_cell.angle_alpha   90.00
_cell.angle_beta   90.00
_cell.angle_gamma   90.00
#
_symmetry.space_group_name_H-M   'P 1'
#
loop_
_entity.id
_entity.type
_entity.pdbx_description
1 polymer ?
#
loop_
_entity_poly.entity_id
_entity_poly.type
_entity_poly.pdbx_seq_one_letter_code
_entity_poly.pdbx_strand_id
1 'polypeptide(L)'
;MSQKSWEKSQLSNVAEASALMQAHWAAGSVKDRIRQAAREMRWSFSRASDLWYGKARRIDAHELDALRAATQQEFEEAANEYREVADRLARLEAMFVAFVEAQAGPQLAEKVARIGVEVSRAAGASAGNGARSDGRAHAGLRG
;
A
#
# COMPACT_ATOMS: atom_id res chain seq x y z
N MET A 1 5.29 -8.81 -46.40
CA MET A 1 4.90 -8.54 -45.00
C MET A 1 5.65 -7.31 -44.52
N SER A 2 4.95 -6.38 -43.86
CA SER A 2 5.23 -4.93 -43.91
C SER A 2 6.19 -4.46 -42.81
N GLN A 3 7.20 -3.68 -43.21
CA GLN A 3 8.21 -3.03 -42.36
C GLN A 3 7.60 -2.25 -41.18
N LYS A 4 6.43 -1.65 -41.39
CA LYS A 4 5.72 -0.86 -40.36
C LYS A 4 5.25 -1.69 -39.16
N SER A 5 5.01 -2.98 -39.34
CA SER A 5 4.50 -3.86 -38.27
C SER A 5 5.57 -4.24 -37.25
N TRP A 6 6.81 -4.48 -37.69
CA TRP A 6 7.91 -4.82 -36.77
C TRP A 6 8.42 -3.60 -36.03
N GLU A 7 8.46 -2.42 -36.66
CA GLU A 7 8.83 -1.15 -35.99
C GLU A 7 7.86 -0.84 -34.83
N LYS A 8 6.55 -1.04 -35.05
CA LYS A 8 5.54 -0.86 -34.00
C LYS A 8 5.72 -1.85 -32.84
N SER A 9 6.05 -3.11 -33.15
CA SER A 9 6.36 -4.11 -32.12
C SER A 9 7.61 -3.75 -31.33
N GLN A 10 8.67 -3.26 -31.97
CA GLN A 10 9.89 -2.84 -31.28
C GLN A 10 9.66 -1.65 -30.34
N LEU A 11 8.88 -0.65 -30.78
CA LEU A 11 8.50 0.48 -29.92
C LEU A 11 7.68 0.02 -28.71
N SER A 12 6.76 -0.94 -28.91
CA SER A 12 5.98 -1.54 -27.82
C SER A 12 6.88 -2.26 -26.82
N ASN A 13 7.86 -3.04 -27.29
CA ASN A 13 8.76 -3.80 -26.43
C ASN A 13 9.70 -2.88 -25.62
N VAL A 14 10.18 -1.78 -26.22
CA VAL A 14 11.01 -0.79 -25.52
C VAL A 14 10.21 -0.04 -24.46
N ALA A 15 8.94 0.29 -24.76
CA ALA A 15 8.05 0.91 -23.78
C ALA A 15 7.77 -0.03 -22.59
N GLU A 16 7.52 -1.32 -22.87
CA GLU A 16 7.37 -2.34 -21.84
C GLU A 16 8.63 -2.47 -20.98
N ALA A 17 9.80 -2.55 -21.61
CA ALA A 17 11.09 -2.64 -20.90
C ALA A 17 11.31 -1.43 -19.99
N SER A 18 11.04 -0.22 -20.46
CA SER A 18 11.14 1.00 -19.66
C SER A 18 10.22 0.96 -18.44
N ALA A 19 8.97 0.50 -18.62
CA ALA A 19 8.01 0.35 -17.53
C ALA A 19 8.46 -0.69 -16.50
N LEU A 20 8.92 -1.86 -16.95
CA LEU A 20 9.45 -2.91 -16.08
C LEU A 20 10.66 -2.42 -15.28
N MET A 21 11.61 -1.73 -15.93
CA MET A 21 12.78 -1.17 -15.24
C MET A 21 12.38 -0.16 -14.15
N GLN A 22 11.41 0.72 -14.44
CA GLN A 22 10.97 1.74 -13.49
C GLN A 22 10.21 1.13 -12.29
N ALA A 23 9.48 0.03 -12.51
CA ALA A 23 8.78 -0.69 -11.46
C ALA A 23 9.74 -1.48 -10.56
N HIS A 24 10.67 -2.23 -11.17
CA HIS A 24 11.64 -3.10 -10.49
C HIS A 24 12.58 -2.29 -9.59
N TRP A 25 13.30 -1.32 -10.16
CA TRP A 25 14.28 -0.52 -9.44
C TRP A 25 13.66 0.81 -8.96
N ALA A 26 12.68 0.74 -8.04
CA ALA A 26 11.93 1.93 -7.60
C ALA A 26 12.65 2.79 -6.54
N ALA A 27 13.71 2.29 -5.89
CA ALA A 27 14.39 2.94 -4.77
C ALA A 27 15.63 3.76 -5.18
N GLY A 28 15.99 4.78 -4.38
CA GLY A 28 17.21 5.57 -4.57
C GLY A 28 17.18 6.55 -5.76
N SER A 29 18.34 7.08 -6.14
CA SER A 29 18.47 8.04 -7.24
C SER A 29 18.34 7.36 -8.61
N VAL A 30 17.88 8.09 -9.63
CA VAL A 30 17.78 7.55 -11.01
C VAL A 30 19.09 6.95 -11.51
N LYS A 31 20.22 7.59 -11.19
CA LYS A 31 21.54 7.08 -11.58
C LYS A 31 21.88 5.75 -10.92
N ASP A 32 21.49 5.57 -9.66
CA ASP A 32 21.74 4.33 -8.93
C ASP A 32 20.86 3.20 -9.43
N ARG A 33 19.59 3.49 -9.75
CA ARG A 33 18.68 2.53 -10.39
C ARG A 33 19.22 2.05 -11.73
N ILE A 34 19.67 2.96 -12.59
CA ILE A 34 20.27 2.59 -13.89
C ILE A 34 21.54 1.77 -13.69
N ARG A 35 22.39 2.09 -12.70
CA ARG A 35 23.57 1.29 -12.37
C ARG A 35 23.20 -0.10 -11.86
N GLN A 36 22.17 -0.19 -11.04
CA GLN A 36 21.69 -1.44 -10.48
C GLN A 36 21.13 -2.35 -11.59
N ALA A 37 20.24 -1.81 -12.42
CA ALA A 37 19.74 -2.49 -13.61
C ALA A 37 20.87 -2.95 -14.54
N ALA A 38 21.86 -2.09 -14.81
CA ALA A 38 23.01 -2.45 -15.63
C ALA A 38 23.80 -3.63 -15.04
N ARG A 39 23.96 -3.68 -13.71
CA ARG A 39 24.69 -4.77 -13.03
C ARG A 39 23.91 -6.07 -13.04
N GLU A 40 22.63 -6.03 -12.68
CA GLU A 40 21.76 -7.21 -12.59
C GLU A 40 21.52 -7.83 -13.97
N MET A 41 21.26 -6.99 -14.98
CA MET A 41 21.02 -7.42 -16.36
C MET A 41 22.31 -7.61 -17.18
N ARG A 42 23.48 -7.35 -16.59
CA ARG A 42 24.80 -7.40 -17.25
C ARG A 42 24.89 -6.53 -18.51
N TRP A 43 24.23 -5.37 -18.48
CA TRP A 43 24.26 -4.38 -19.55
C TRP A 43 25.32 -3.31 -19.29
N SER A 44 25.69 -2.59 -20.35
CA SER A 44 26.42 -1.34 -20.17
C SER A 44 25.49 -0.29 -19.54
N PHE A 45 26.07 0.65 -18.77
CA PHE A 45 25.30 1.75 -18.20
C PHE A 45 24.53 2.55 -19.27
N SER A 46 25.14 2.77 -20.43
CA SER A 46 24.48 3.48 -21.54
C SER A 46 23.26 2.71 -22.05
N ARG A 47 23.38 1.38 -22.22
CA ARG A 47 22.27 0.52 -22.65
C ARG A 47 21.12 0.56 -21.66
N ALA A 48 21.42 0.44 -20.37
CA ALA A 48 20.43 0.53 -19.30
C ALA A 48 19.78 1.92 -19.25
N SER A 49 20.55 3.00 -19.45
CA SER A 49 20.03 4.37 -19.51
C SER A 49 19.11 4.57 -20.70
N ASP A 50 19.46 4.07 -21.89
CA ASP A 50 18.63 4.19 -23.09
C ASP A 50 17.30 3.46 -22.91
N LEU A 51 17.32 2.25 -22.32
CA LEU A 51 16.09 1.52 -22.01
C LEU A 51 15.27 2.21 -20.91
N TRP A 52 15.93 2.71 -19.86
CA TRP A 52 15.27 3.44 -18.77
C TRP A 52 14.43 4.60 -19.29
N TYR A 53 14.99 5.41 -20.19
CA TYR A 53 14.30 6.56 -20.79
C TYR A 53 13.47 6.22 -22.04
N GLY A 54 13.34 4.95 -22.42
CA GLY A 54 12.62 4.54 -23.62
C GLY A 54 13.24 5.04 -24.94
N LYS A 55 14.55 5.37 -24.92
CA LYS A 55 15.32 5.86 -26.07
C LYS A 55 16.03 4.76 -26.84
N ALA A 56 16.02 3.54 -26.31
CA ALA A 56 16.60 2.38 -27.00
C ALA A 56 15.91 2.14 -28.35
N ARG A 57 16.70 1.86 -29.39
CA ARG A 57 16.16 1.58 -30.74
C ARG A 57 15.48 0.22 -30.85
N ARG A 58 15.95 -0.75 -30.07
CA ARG A 58 15.49 -2.13 -30.05
C ARG A 58 15.77 -2.75 -28.68
N ILE A 59 15.02 -3.79 -28.35
CA ILE A 59 15.30 -4.71 -27.26
C ILE A 59 15.11 -6.13 -27.79
N ASP A 60 16.08 -6.99 -27.53
CA ASP A 60 16.01 -8.38 -27.97
C ASP A 60 15.04 -9.16 -27.06
N ALA A 61 14.42 -10.22 -27.59
CA ALA A 61 13.41 -10.98 -26.84
C ALA A 61 13.97 -11.52 -25.50
N HIS A 62 15.20 -12.04 -25.51
CA HIS A 62 15.85 -12.55 -24.30
C HIS A 62 16.12 -11.47 -23.24
N GLU A 63 16.40 -10.22 -23.66
CA GLU A 63 16.58 -9.09 -22.74
C GLU A 63 15.26 -8.74 -22.06
N LEU A 64 14.16 -8.74 -22.82
CA LEU A 64 12.83 -8.45 -22.31
C LEU A 64 12.31 -9.58 -21.40
N ASP A 65 12.52 -10.84 -21.77
CA ASP A 65 12.12 -11.98 -20.96
C ASP A 65 12.91 -12.04 -19.64
N ALA A 66 14.20 -11.68 -19.65
CA ALA A 66 14.98 -11.54 -18.42
C ALA A 66 14.44 -10.43 -17.50
N LEU A 67 13.99 -9.29 -18.05
CA LEU A 67 13.34 -8.24 -17.25
C LEU A 67 12.04 -8.73 -16.63
N ARG A 68 11.19 -9.40 -17.41
CA ARG A 68 9.92 -9.97 -16.93
C ARG A 68 10.16 -10.97 -15.79
N ALA A 69 11.13 -11.87 -15.96
CA ALA A 69 11.48 -12.85 -14.95
C ALA A 69 11.97 -12.20 -13.64
N ALA A 70 12.85 -11.20 -13.74
CA ALA A 70 13.34 -10.45 -12.58
C ALA A 70 12.19 -9.78 -11.82
N THR A 71 11.29 -9.08 -12.52
CA THR A 71 10.14 -8.43 -11.89
C THR A 71 9.17 -9.43 -11.25
N GLN A 72 8.88 -10.54 -11.93
CA GLN A 72 7.95 -11.55 -11.44
C GLN A 72 8.45 -12.23 -10.17
N GLN A 73 9.76 -12.54 -10.11
CA GLN A 73 10.36 -13.16 -8.94
C GLN A 73 10.21 -12.27 -7.69
N GLU A 74 10.44 -10.96 -7.81
CA GLU A 74 10.28 -10.03 -6.69
C GLU A 74 8.83 -9.95 -6.20
N PHE A 75 7.84 -9.96 -7.11
CA PHE A 75 6.44 -9.98 -6.72
C PHE A 75 6.06 -11.25 -5.96
N GLU A 76 6.59 -12.40 -6.39
CA GLU A 76 6.34 -13.68 -5.72
C GLU A 76 7.00 -13.74 -4.33
N GLU A 77 8.23 -13.27 -4.21
CA GLU A 77 8.94 -13.16 -2.93
C GLU A 77 8.20 -12.22 -1.97
N ALA A 78 7.84 -11.01 -2.42
CA ALA A 78 7.10 -10.04 -1.60
C ALA A 78 5.73 -10.57 -1.18
N ALA A 79 5.02 -11.30 -2.05
CA ALA A 79 3.74 -11.91 -1.71
C ALA A 79 3.89 -13.00 -0.65
N ASN A 80 4.97 -13.79 -0.70
CA ASN A 80 5.27 -14.81 0.30
C ASN A 80 5.63 -14.18 1.65
N GLU A 81 6.48 -13.15 1.66
CA GLU A 81 6.83 -12.41 2.88
C GLU A 81 5.59 -11.78 3.53
N TYR A 82 4.72 -11.14 2.73
CA TYR A 82 3.47 -10.56 3.23
C TYR A 82 2.58 -11.63 3.86
N ARG A 83 2.46 -12.80 3.22
CA ARG A 83 1.68 -13.93 3.74
C ARG A 83 2.26 -14.43 5.07
N GLU A 84 3.58 -14.58 5.16
CA GLU A 84 4.24 -15.01 6.40
C GLU A 84 4.00 -14.02 7.56
N VAL A 85 4.12 -12.71 7.27
CA VAL A 85 3.87 -11.66 8.25
C VAL A 85 2.41 -11.65 8.69
N ALA A 86 1.47 -11.78 7.75
CA ALA A 86 0.04 -11.87 8.05
C ALA A 86 -0.29 -13.09 8.94
N ASP A 87 0.26 -14.26 8.62
CA ASP A 87 0.10 -15.47 9.42
C ASP A 87 0.68 -15.31 10.84
N ARG A 88 1.83 -14.65 10.95
CA ARG A 88 2.45 -14.36 12.25
C ARG A 88 1.59 -13.39 13.07
N LEU A 89 1.01 -12.38 12.43
CA LEU A 89 0.12 -11.43 13.09
C LEU A 89 -1.14 -12.13 13.60
N ALA A 90 -1.79 -12.93 12.75
CA ALA A 90 -2.98 -13.71 13.13
C ALA A 90 -2.71 -14.64 14.31
N ARG A 91 -1.53 -15.28 14.36
CA ARG A 91 -1.11 -16.10 15.52
C ARG A 91 -0.96 -15.26 16.79
N LEU A 92 -0.35 -14.08 16.71
CA LEU A 92 -0.19 -13.18 17.86
C LEU A 92 -1.54 -12.65 18.34
N GLU A 93 -2.45 -12.30 17.44
CA GLU A 93 -3.81 -11.88 17.76
C GLU A 93 -4.57 -13.00 18.49
N ALA A 94 -4.51 -14.23 17.98
CA ALA A 94 -5.13 -15.39 18.64
C ALA A 94 -4.54 -15.66 20.04
N MET A 95 -3.21 -15.56 20.18
CA MET A 95 -2.53 -15.67 21.47
C MET A 95 -2.96 -14.58 22.44
N PHE A 96 -3.11 -13.34 21.96
CA PHE A 96 -3.53 -12.22 22.78
C PHE A 96 -4.97 -12.38 23.26
N VAL A 97 -5.88 -12.80 22.38
CA VAL A 97 -7.27 -13.13 22.76
C VAL A 97 -7.28 -14.23 23.83
N ALA A 98 -6.58 -15.35 23.60
CA ALA A 98 -6.50 -16.43 24.57
C ALA A 98 -5.89 -15.99 25.92
N PHE A 99 -4.86 -15.13 25.88
CA PHE A 99 -4.26 -14.57 27.09
C PHE A 99 -5.24 -13.66 27.83
N VAL A 100 -5.96 -12.79 27.13
CA VAL A 100 -6.99 -11.94 27.73
C VAL A 100 -8.11 -12.78 28.31
N GLU A 101 -8.58 -13.82 27.64
CA GLU A 101 -9.59 -14.75 28.17
C GLU A 101 -9.09 -15.50 29.41
N ALA A 102 -7.84 -15.98 29.40
CA ALA A 102 -7.23 -16.68 30.54
C ALA A 102 -6.95 -15.77 31.74
N GLN A 103 -6.59 -14.50 31.50
CA GLN A 103 -6.33 -13.49 32.53
C GLN A 103 -7.58 -12.71 32.94
N ALA A 104 -8.65 -12.77 32.15
CA ALA A 104 -9.98 -12.30 32.51
C ALA A 104 -10.58 -13.25 33.55
N GLY A 105 -10.01 -13.23 34.75
CA GLY A 105 -10.79 -13.53 35.95
C GLY A 105 -11.99 -12.57 36.05
N PRO A 106 -12.95 -12.84 36.94
CA PRO A 106 -14.22 -12.10 37.07
C PRO A 106 -14.06 -10.56 37.14
N GLN A 107 -12.89 -10.07 37.54
CA GLN A 107 -12.56 -8.64 37.64
C GLN A 107 -12.43 -7.90 36.30
N LEU A 108 -11.97 -8.53 35.21
CA LEU A 108 -11.88 -7.85 33.90
C LEU A 108 -13.25 -7.80 33.22
N ALA A 109 -14.02 -8.89 33.31
CA ALA A 109 -15.41 -8.94 32.87
C ALA A 109 -16.28 -7.88 33.60
N GLU A 110 -16.08 -7.71 34.91
CA GLU A 110 -16.77 -6.69 35.70
C GLU A 110 -16.36 -5.25 35.28
N LYS A 111 -15.07 -4.99 35.02
CA LYS A 111 -14.61 -3.67 34.55
C LYS A 111 -15.13 -3.32 33.16
N VAL A 112 -15.11 -4.27 32.22
CA VAL A 112 -15.65 -4.07 30.86
C VAL A 112 -17.17 -3.87 30.90
N ALA A 113 -17.89 -4.63 31.72
CA ALA A 113 -19.32 -4.43 31.93
C ALA A 113 -19.64 -3.05 32.55
N ARG A 114 -18.85 -2.59 33.53
CA ARG A 114 -19.02 -1.28 34.16
C ARG A 114 -18.77 -0.14 33.18
N ILE A 115 -17.72 -0.23 32.36
CA ILE A 115 -17.42 0.75 31.30
C ILE A 115 -18.53 0.77 30.23
N GLY A 116 -19.03 -0.39 29.79
CA GLY A 116 -20.12 -0.47 28.83
C GLY A 116 -21.43 0.17 29.33
N VAL A 117 -21.73 0.05 30.63
CA VAL A 117 -22.89 0.68 31.27
C VAL A 117 -22.73 2.20 31.37
N GLU A 118 -21.53 2.69 31.69
CA GLU A 118 -21.26 4.14 31.78
C GLU A 118 -21.31 4.84 30.41
N VAL A 119 -20.77 4.20 29.37
CA VAL A 119 -20.82 4.72 27.99
C VAL A 119 -22.26 4.77 27.48
N SER A 120 -23.07 3.73 27.76
CA SER A 120 -24.48 3.71 27.38
C SER A 120 -25.31 4.77 28.11
N ARG A 121 -24.98 5.06 29.38
CA ARG A 121 -25.63 6.12 30.17
C ARG A 121 -25.26 7.51 29.69
N ALA A 122 -24.00 7.73 29.31
CA ALA A 122 -23.54 8.99 28.72
C ALA A 122 -24.19 9.25 27.35
N ALA A 123 -24.33 8.20 26.53
CA ALA A 123 -25.03 8.28 25.24
C ALA A 123 -26.54 8.58 25.42
N GLY A 124 -27.19 7.98 26.43
CA GLY A 124 -28.60 8.27 26.76
C GLY A 124 -28.84 9.66 27.36
N ALA A 125 -27.90 10.19 28.15
CA ALA A 125 -28.00 11.54 28.73
C ALA A 125 -27.80 12.66 27.70
N SER A 126 -27.02 12.41 26.64
CA SER A 126 -26.81 13.36 25.53
C SER A 126 -28.07 13.62 24.70
N ALA A 127 -29.05 12.70 24.69
CA ALA A 127 -30.29 12.85 23.93
C ALA A 127 -31.36 13.71 24.63
N GLY A 128 -31.19 14.01 25.93
CA GLY A 128 -32.21 14.71 26.75
C GLY A 128 -32.06 16.23 26.90
N ASN A 129 -30.93 16.83 26.50
CA ASN A 129 -30.62 18.23 26.84
C ASN A 129 -30.91 19.27 25.73
N GLY A 130 -31.60 18.86 24.64
CA GLY A 130 -31.87 19.71 23.47
C GLY A 130 -33.22 20.44 23.45
N ALA A 131 -34.10 20.23 24.44
CA ALA A 131 -35.48 20.72 24.40
C ALA A 131 -35.81 21.64 25.60
N ARG A 132 -35.16 22.81 25.70
CA ARG A 132 -35.57 23.95 26.55
C ARG A 132 -34.69 25.18 26.27
N SER A 133 -34.99 25.93 25.22
CA SER A 133 -34.71 27.36 25.18
C SER A 133 -35.91 28.05 24.54
N ASP A 134 -36.93 28.18 25.39
CA ASP A 134 -38.13 28.97 25.18
C ASP A 134 -37.82 30.46 25.17
N GLY A 135 -38.70 31.19 24.50
CA GLY A 135 -38.54 32.59 24.13
C GLY A 135 -38.39 33.56 25.29
N ARG A 136 -37.53 34.56 25.08
CA ARG A 136 -37.46 35.76 25.92
C ARG A 136 -37.71 37.00 25.06
N ALA A 137 -38.87 37.60 25.35
CA ALA A 137 -39.41 38.79 24.70
C ALA A 137 -38.45 39.99 24.77
N HIS A 138 -38.32 40.68 23.64
CA HIS A 138 -37.75 42.03 23.54
C HIS A 138 -38.78 43.04 24.08
N ALA A 139 -38.53 43.58 25.27
CA ALA A 139 -39.18 44.80 25.73
C ALA A 139 -38.34 46.00 25.24
N GLY A 140 -38.85 46.69 24.23
CA GLY A 140 -38.34 47.98 23.79
C GLY A 140 -38.83 49.10 24.72
N LEU A 141 -37.88 49.85 25.30
CA LEU A 141 -38.11 51.12 25.96
C LEU A 141 -37.00 52.06 25.50
N ARG A 142 -37.39 53.12 24.79
CA ARG A 142 -36.85 54.49 24.91
C ARG A 142 -37.64 55.40 23.96
N GLY A 143 -38.51 56.21 24.56
CA GLY A 143 -38.63 57.62 24.18
C GLY A 143 -37.53 58.42 24.87
#